data_AF-A0A973ZHY6-F1
#
_entry.id   AF-A0A973ZHY6-F1
#
_cell.length_a   1.000
_cell.length_b   1.000
_cell.length_c   1.000
_cell.angle_alpha   90.00
_cell.angle_beta   90.00
_cell.angle_gamma   90.00
#
_symmetry.space_group_name_H-M   'P 1'
#
loop_
_entity.id
_entity.type
_entity.pdbx_description
1 polymer ?
#
loop_
_entity_poly.entity_id
_entity_poly.type
_entity_poly.pdbx_seq_one_letter_code
_entity_poly.pdbx_strand_id
1 'polypeptide(L)'
;MRRYPKRFTMLAFLVSTGLALTPGIAAAADNGEYASWARSGSSGAWQAAGTPAAGFPVASIASNATSLTTPTGASTFLGPATPPGLIYGSSQNNGYVNISTATGVTPSTSTVTFASPTPAKDWAFILGDLDADVVTISATDAAGDPISPADLGFEGTFNYCAYSPKPSSCTGPGPFDHVPTWSADTSSLIGDGDDTSGAAAWFQPTVAVKTLTFTFARLNGIPIFQFWLATKAVPVMIPIKGTTDECRPSVELDDADGAPVMIAGGPVVVQAGPDGTVVLPAVVDGDYQLHMTVPGCGKPIDNPVYPITVDVEKGPVTVPPGTFAIEVPELADTGQHTLSVLGAAGAALVAGLALVVGARRRRLLPRL
;
A
#
# COMPACT_ATOMS: atom_id res chain seq x y z
N MET A 1 -59.53 16.66 32.25
CA MET A 1 -58.32 16.37 33.05
C MET A 1 -57.77 15.00 32.66
N ARG A 2 -56.70 14.95 31.87
CA ARG A 2 -55.96 13.71 31.57
C ARG A 2 -54.48 14.00 31.76
N ARG A 3 -53.86 13.28 32.71
CA ARG A 3 -52.46 13.40 33.11
C ARG A 3 -51.59 12.59 32.14
N TYR A 4 -50.49 13.20 31.68
CA TYR A 4 -49.42 12.57 30.90
C TYR A 4 -48.57 11.62 31.77
N PRO A 5 -48.13 10.46 31.26
CA PRO A 5 -47.04 9.70 31.87
C PRO A 5 -45.67 10.21 31.41
N LYS A 6 -44.76 10.38 32.37
CA LYS A 6 -43.35 10.74 32.18
C LYS A 6 -42.59 9.54 31.61
N ARG A 7 -41.88 9.72 30.50
CA ARG A 7 -40.90 8.75 29.98
C ARG A 7 -39.56 8.99 30.69
N PHE A 8 -39.05 7.97 31.38
CA PHE A 8 -37.69 7.93 31.89
C PHE A 8 -36.76 7.45 30.77
N THR A 9 -35.76 8.26 30.43
CA THR A 9 -34.67 7.93 29.52
C THR A 9 -33.58 7.24 30.32
N MET A 10 -33.29 5.97 30.02
CA MET A 10 -32.19 5.21 30.62
C MET A 10 -31.01 5.26 29.64
N LEU A 11 -29.93 5.93 30.03
CA LEU A 11 -28.68 6.03 29.25
C LEU A 11 -27.76 4.90 29.72
N ALA A 12 -27.53 3.90 28.87
CA ALA A 12 -26.60 2.81 29.15
C ALA A 12 -25.17 3.24 28.77
N PHE A 13 -24.28 3.30 29.76
CA PHE A 13 -22.84 3.49 29.55
C PHE A 13 -22.23 2.13 29.16
N LEU A 14 -21.80 1.98 27.90
CA LEU A 14 -20.91 0.89 27.49
C LEU A 14 -19.48 1.25 27.92
N VAL A 15 -18.89 0.42 28.79
CA VAL A 15 -17.46 0.45 29.08
C VAL A 15 -16.79 -0.53 28.12
N SER A 16 -16.15 -0.01 27.07
CA SER A 16 -15.32 -0.78 26.14
C SER A 16 -13.92 -0.96 26.72
N THR A 17 -13.62 -2.15 27.22
CA THR A 17 -12.27 -2.56 27.64
C THR A 17 -11.42 -2.79 26.39
N GLY A 18 -10.49 -1.88 26.10
CA GLY A 18 -9.53 -2.03 25.01
C GLY A 18 -8.51 -3.12 25.35
N LEU A 19 -8.57 -4.24 24.64
CA LEU A 19 -7.55 -5.28 24.70
C LEU A 19 -6.32 -4.79 23.93
N ALA A 20 -5.25 -4.43 24.64
CA ALA A 20 -3.98 -4.05 24.04
C ALA A 20 -3.33 -5.29 23.43
N LEU A 21 -3.45 -5.44 22.11
CA LEU A 21 -2.65 -6.38 21.33
C LEU A 21 -1.24 -5.80 21.21
N THR A 22 -0.29 -6.38 21.93
CA THR A 22 1.13 -6.17 21.69
C THR A 22 1.53 -6.95 20.44
N PRO A 23 2.05 -6.32 19.37
CA PRO A 23 2.61 -7.08 18.26
C PRO A 23 3.92 -7.72 18.74
N GLY A 24 3.94 -9.05 18.83
CA GLY A 24 5.17 -9.81 18.95
C GLY A 24 5.94 -9.71 17.64
N ILE A 25 7.05 -8.98 17.63
CA ILE A 25 7.99 -8.94 16.51
C ILE A 25 8.92 -10.15 16.60
N ALA A 26 8.65 -11.16 15.77
CA ALA A 26 9.64 -12.06 15.18
C ALA A 26 8.93 -12.97 14.15
N ALA A 27 8.39 -12.39 13.08
CA ALA A 27 8.32 -13.13 11.83
C ALA A 27 9.75 -13.08 11.26
N ALA A 28 10.33 -14.23 10.91
CA ALA A 28 11.46 -14.23 9.99
C ALA A 28 11.00 -13.42 8.78
N ALA A 29 11.68 -12.31 8.48
CA ALA A 29 11.33 -11.49 7.35
C ALA A 29 11.47 -12.36 6.11
N ASP A 30 10.34 -12.74 5.51
CA ASP A 30 10.34 -13.19 4.13
C ASP A 30 10.98 -12.02 3.35
N ASN A 31 12.08 -12.28 2.64
CA ASN A 31 12.90 -11.23 2.03
C ASN A 31 12.20 -10.56 0.83
N GLY A 32 10.88 -10.71 0.67
CA GLY A 32 10.12 -10.13 -0.43
C GLY A 32 8.71 -9.69 -0.04
N GLU A 33 8.22 -8.72 -0.81
CA GLU A 33 6.90 -8.12 -0.66
C GLU A 33 6.14 -8.19 -1.98
N TYR A 34 4.81 -8.27 -1.87
CA TYR A 34 3.90 -8.30 -3.01
C TYR A 34 3.05 -7.02 -3.06
N ALA A 35 2.80 -6.53 -4.26
CA ALA A 35 2.03 -5.31 -4.44
C ALA A 35 0.58 -5.46 -3.95
N SER A 36 0.14 -4.48 -3.16
CA SER A 36 -1.29 -4.21 -2.99
C SER A 36 -1.78 -3.31 -4.12
N TRP A 37 -3.06 -3.45 -4.50
CA TRP A 37 -3.63 -2.78 -5.67
C TRP A 37 -4.88 -1.99 -5.33
N ALA A 38 -4.89 -0.71 -5.70
CA ALA A 38 -6.07 0.12 -5.72
C ALA A 38 -6.61 0.20 -7.15
N ARG A 39 -7.89 -0.14 -7.36
CA ARG A 39 -8.53 -0.07 -8.69
C ARG A 39 -9.51 1.09 -8.81
N SER A 40 -9.67 1.58 -10.04
CA SER A 40 -10.68 2.55 -10.43
C SER A 40 -11.11 2.33 -11.88
N GLY A 41 -12.09 3.11 -12.36
CA GLY A 41 -12.59 3.02 -13.74
C GLY A 41 -13.79 2.08 -13.88
N SER A 42 -14.02 1.62 -15.11
CA SER A 42 -15.17 0.78 -15.48
C SER A 42 -14.84 -0.12 -16.67
N SER A 43 -15.73 -1.05 -17.01
CA SER A 43 -15.59 -1.98 -18.14
C SER A 43 -15.08 -1.27 -19.40
N GLY A 44 -13.99 -1.79 -20.00
CA GLY A 44 -13.37 -1.22 -21.20
C GLY A 44 -12.37 -0.09 -20.93
N ALA A 45 -12.27 0.42 -19.71
CA ALA A 45 -11.38 1.50 -19.31
C ALA A 45 -11.04 1.40 -17.80
N TRP A 46 -10.44 0.28 -17.40
CA TRP A 46 -10.01 0.05 -16.03
C TRP A 46 -8.64 0.65 -15.76
N GLN A 47 -8.45 1.07 -14.52
CA GLN A 47 -7.16 1.50 -13.99
C GLN A 47 -6.87 0.75 -12.68
N ALA A 48 -5.59 0.47 -12.42
CA ALA A 48 -5.13 0.06 -11.10
C ALA A 48 -3.76 0.66 -10.80
N ALA A 49 -3.44 0.86 -9.53
CA ALA A 49 -2.11 1.29 -9.10
C ALA A 49 -1.67 0.44 -7.91
N GLY A 50 -0.38 0.09 -7.88
CA GLY A 50 0.20 -0.74 -6.84
C GLY A 50 1.70 -0.52 -6.67
N THR A 51 2.22 -0.87 -5.51
CA THR A 51 3.66 -0.82 -5.21
C THR A 51 3.97 -1.93 -4.22
N PRO A 52 4.96 -2.81 -4.51
CA PRO A 52 5.29 -3.92 -3.61
C PRO A 52 6.04 -3.44 -2.37
N ALA A 53 6.99 -2.51 -2.49
CA ALA A 53 7.74 -1.97 -1.35
C ALA A 53 8.18 -0.52 -1.59
N ALA A 54 8.56 0.18 -0.52
CA ALA A 54 9.10 1.53 -0.63
C ALA A 54 10.40 1.52 -1.46
N GLY A 55 10.54 2.51 -2.35
CA GLY A 55 11.67 2.63 -3.27
C GLY A 55 11.49 1.86 -4.58
N PHE A 56 10.56 0.92 -4.66
CA PHE A 56 10.17 0.31 -5.94
C PHE A 56 9.26 1.28 -6.72
N PRO A 57 9.41 1.41 -8.06
CA PRO A 57 8.57 2.31 -8.84
C PRO A 57 7.07 1.95 -8.76
N VAL A 58 6.21 2.93 -8.52
CA VAL A 58 4.76 2.73 -8.54
C VAL A 58 4.34 2.18 -9.92
N ALA A 59 3.62 1.06 -9.93
CA ALA A 59 3.08 0.43 -11.12
C ALA A 59 1.64 0.89 -11.35
N SER A 60 1.36 1.44 -12.54
CA SER A 60 0.02 1.84 -12.98
C SER A 60 -0.45 0.95 -14.12
N ILE A 61 -1.61 0.32 -13.99
CA ILE A 61 -2.24 -0.51 -15.00
C ILE A 61 -3.34 0.28 -15.70
N ALA A 62 -3.36 0.25 -17.03
CA ALA A 62 -4.50 0.62 -17.85
C ALA A 62 -4.97 -0.60 -18.64
N SER A 63 -6.27 -0.90 -18.63
CA SER A 63 -6.82 -2.11 -19.28
C SER A 63 -8.15 -1.85 -19.97
N ASN A 64 -8.33 -2.44 -21.16
CA ASN A 64 -9.61 -2.45 -21.88
C ASN A 64 -10.49 -3.68 -21.55
N ALA A 65 -10.13 -4.48 -20.55
CA ALA A 65 -10.86 -5.66 -20.14
C ALA A 65 -12.31 -5.34 -19.76
N THR A 66 -13.21 -6.33 -19.89
CA THR A 66 -14.58 -6.21 -19.37
C THR A 66 -14.58 -6.11 -17.85
N SER A 67 -13.70 -6.84 -17.17
CA SER A 67 -13.55 -6.78 -15.71
C SER A 67 -12.10 -6.73 -15.27
N LEU A 68 -11.84 -5.86 -14.27
CA LEU A 68 -10.61 -5.85 -13.49
C LEU A 68 -10.95 -5.88 -12.01
N THR A 69 -10.40 -6.84 -11.27
CA THR A 69 -10.58 -6.95 -9.81
C THR A 69 -9.25 -7.04 -9.10
N THR A 70 -9.22 -6.66 -7.81
CA THR A 70 -8.01 -6.65 -6.98
C THR A 70 -8.21 -7.48 -5.72
N PRO A 71 -8.20 -8.82 -5.82
CA PRO A 71 -8.37 -9.69 -4.65
C PRO A 71 -7.20 -9.52 -3.67
N THR A 72 -7.45 -9.85 -2.39
CA THR A 72 -6.50 -9.61 -1.29
C THR A 72 -5.51 -10.74 -1.04
N GLY A 73 -5.48 -11.78 -1.88
CA GLY A 73 -4.62 -12.95 -1.63
C GLY A 73 -5.04 -13.85 -0.47
N ALA A 74 -6.23 -13.66 0.12
CA ALA A 74 -6.66 -14.46 1.27
C ALA A 74 -7.01 -15.92 0.91
N SER A 75 -7.57 -16.15 -0.28
CA SER A 75 -8.06 -17.46 -0.74
C SER A 75 -7.30 -18.05 -1.92
N THR A 76 -6.70 -17.19 -2.76
CA THR A 76 -5.79 -17.56 -3.85
C THR A 76 -4.48 -16.85 -3.60
N PHE A 77 -3.38 -17.58 -3.49
CA PHE A 77 -2.07 -17.01 -3.21
C PHE A 77 -0.95 -17.92 -3.70
N LEU A 78 0.24 -17.36 -3.84
CA LEU A 78 1.48 -18.08 -4.06
C LEU A 78 2.04 -18.48 -2.70
N GLY A 79 2.07 -19.78 -2.41
CA GLY A 79 2.61 -20.30 -1.15
C GLY A 79 4.14 -20.15 -1.07
N PRO A 80 4.74 -20.19 0.13
CA PRO A 80 6.19 -20.07 0.32
C PRO A 80 7.00 -21.18 -0.35
N ALA A 81 6.39 -22.34 -0.64
CA ALA A 81 7.04 -23.44 -1.34
C ALA A 81 6.94 -23.36 -2.88
N THR A 82 6.16 -22.41 -3.42
CA THR A 82 6.12 -22.17 -4.87
C THR A 82 7.45 -21.59 -5.36
N PRO A 83 7.84 -21.76 -6.64
CA PRO A 83 9.09 -21.20 -7.14
C PRO A 83 9.30 -19.70 -6.83
N PRO A 84 8.35 -18.79 -7.12
CA PRO A 84 8.49 -17.39 -6.69
C PRO A 84 8.48 -17.25 -5.16
N GLY A 85 7.71 -18.09 -4.46
CA GLY A 85 7.63 -18.07 -2.99
C GLY A 85 8.93 -18.41 -2.27
N LEU A 86 9.80 -19.20 -2.90
CA LEU A 86 11.13 -19.51 -2.37
C LEU A 86 12.07 -18.30 -2.36
N ILE A 87 11.78 -17.28 -3.19
CA ILE A 87 12.60 -16.07 -3.32
C ILE A 87 11.94 -14.88 -2.61
N TYR A 88 10.63 -14.71 -2.80
CA TYR A 88 9.89 -13.53 -2.37
C TYR A 88 8.93 -13.78 -1.21
N GLY A 89 8.94 -14.99 -0.64
CA GLY A 89 7.98 -15.38 0.39
C GLY A 89 6.57 -15.56 -0.14
N SER A 90 5.62 -15.78 0.76
CA SER A 90 4.24 -16.04 0.36
C SER A 90 3.48 -14.78 -0.04
N SER A 91 2.69 -14.85 -1.11
CA SER A 91 1.74 -13.79 -1.45
C SER A 91 0.44 -13.83 -0.61
N GLN A 92 0.38 -14.67 0.43
CA GLN A 92 -0.83 -14.83 1.22
C GLN A 92 -1.18 -13.52 1.94
N ASN A 93 -2.45 -13.10 1.82
CA ASN A 93 -2.94 -11.79 2.27
C ASN A 93 -2.34 -10.57 1.55
N ASN A 94 -1.62 -10.78 0.45
CA ASN A 94 -1.16 -9.72 -0.42
C ASN A 94 -1.98 -9.67 -1.72
N GLY A 95 -2.16 -8.46 -2.23
CA GLY A 95 -3.02 -8.21 -3.38
C GLY A 95 -2.48 -8.79 -4.69
N TYR A 96 -3.40 -9.00 -5.64
CA TYR A 96 -3.06 -9.24 -7.05
C TYR A 96 -4.17 -8.68 -7.94
N VAL A 97 -3.96 -8.72 -9.25
CA VAL A 97 -4.94 -8.21 -10.22
C VAL A 97 -5.50 -9.36 -11.04
N ASN A 98 -6.83 -9.43 -11.14
CA ASN A 98 -7.55 -10.31 -12.05
C ASN A 98 -8.02 -9.50 -13.25
N ILE A 99 -7.75 -9.99 -14.46
CA ILE A 99 -8.05 -9.30 -15.71
C ILE A 99 -8.72 -10.28 -16.67
N SER A 100 -9.91 -9.94 -17.16
CA SER A 100 -10.62 -10.74 -18.16
C SER A 100 -10.36 -10.29 -19.60
N THR A 101 -10.96 -11.00 -20.56
CA THR A 101 -11.05 -10.55 -21.96
C THR A 101 -11.79 -9.22 -22.11
N ALA A 102 -11.67 -8.60 -23.28
CA ALA A 102 -12.46 -7.43 -23.63
C ALA A 102 -13.89 -7.80 -24.03
N THR A 103 -14.73 -6.78 -24.24
CA THR A 103 -16.14 -6.94 -24.59
C THR A 103 -16.31 -7.87 -25.80
N GLY A 104 -17.28 -8.79 -25.71
CA GLY A 104 -17.52 -9.79 -26.76
C GLY A 104 -16.55 -10.96 -26.73
N VAL A 105 -15.82 -11.16 -25.63
CA VAL A 105 -14.81 -12.24 -25.46
C VAL A 105 -13.71 -12.11 -26.52
N THR A 106 -13.33 -10.87 -26.80
CA THR A 106 -12.20 -10.54 -27.69
C THR A 106 -10.93 -10.34 -26.85
N PRO A 107 -9.74 -10.45 -27.45
CA PRO A 107 -8.51 -10.24 -26.69
C PRO A 107 -8.49 -8.88 -25.98
N SER A 108 -8.15 -8.86 -24.69
CA SER A 108 -7.91 -7.62 -23.94
C SER A 108 -6.43 -7.24 -23.99
N THR A 109 -6.16 -5.96 -23.81
CA THR A 109 -4.83 -5.39 -23.63
C THR A 109 -4.78 -4.68 -22.29
N SER A 110 -3.75 -5.01 -21.51
CA SER A 110 -3.44 -4.35 -20.25
C SER A 110 -1.98 -3.91 -20.24
N THR A 111 -1.73 -2.63 -19.99
CA THR A 111 -0.37 -2.09 -19.92
C THR A 111 -0.07 -1.65 -18.50
N VAL A 112 0.95 -2.24 -17.90
CA VAL A 112 1.60 -1.80 -16.66
C VAL A 112 2.67 -0.77 -17.03
N THR A 113 2.61 0.41 -16.44
CA THR A 113 3.61 1.48 -16.57
C THR A 113 4.21 1.75 -15.20
N PHE A 114 5.53 1.66 -15.10
CA PHE A 114 6.26 2.00 -13.88
C PHE A 114 6.59 3.50 -13.86
N ALA A 115 6.48 4.16 -12.70
CA ALA A 115 6.73 5.60 -12.55
C ALA A 115 8.15 6.01 -12.97
N SER A 116 9.14 5.18 -12.63
CA SER A 116 10.52 5.18 -13.12
C SER A 116 10.86 3.77 -13.64
N PRO A 117 11.94 3.57 -14.41
CA PRO A 117 12.37 2.22 -14.79
C PRO A 117 12.59 1.34 -13.55
N THR A 118 12.17 0.08 -13.60
CA THR A 118 12.40 -0.88 -12.52
C THR A 118 13.89 -1.11 -12.30
N PRO A 119 14.28 -1.63 -11.12
CA PRO A 119 15.57 -2.31 -10.98
C PRO A 119 15.73 -3.41 -12.04
N ALA A 120 16.98 -3.74 -12.38
CA ALA A 120 17.30 -4.80 -13.34
C ALA A 120 17.34 -6.22 -12.72
N LYS A 121 17.09 -6.34 -11.42
CA LYS A 121 17.07 -7.60 -10.67
C LYS A 121 16.24 -7.45 -9.39
N ASP A 122 16.11 -8.54 -8.64
CA ASP A 122 15.49 -8.61 -7.31
C ASP A 122 13.99 -8.26 -7.28
N TRP A 123 13.31 -8.39 -8.42
CA TRP A 123 11.86 -8.32 -8.52
C TRP A 123 11.34 -9.34 -9.54
N ALA A 124 10.05 -9.65 -9.45
CA ALA A 124 9.39 -10.58 -10.33
C ALA A 124 7.98 -10.12 -10.67
N PHE A 125 7.48 -10.56 -11.82
CA PHE A 125 6.05 -10.61 -12.07
C PHE A 125 5.61 -12.04 -12.34
N ILE A 126 4.41 -12.37 -11.89
CA ILE A 126 3.84 -13.71 -11.98
C ILE A 126 2.49 -13.61 -12.66
N LEU A 127 2.26 -14.49 -13.63
CA LEU A 127 0.97 -14.66 -14.28
C LEU A 127 0.37 -16.00 -13.86
N GLY A 128 -0.89 -16.01 -13.43
CA GLY A 128 -1.58 -17.23 -13.03
C GLY A 128 -2.95 -17.36 -13.65
N ASP A 129 -3.58 -18.50 -13.41
CA ASP A 129 -4.83 -18.89 -14.07
C ASP A 129 -4.65 -18.94 -15.60
N LEU A 130 -3.53 -19.54 -16.02
CA LEU A 130 -3.11 -19.66 -17.41
C LEU A 130 -3.15 -21.11 -17.88
N ASP A 131 -4.33 -21.71 -17.90
CA ASP A 131 -4.56 -23.08 -18.38
C ASP A 131 -5.46 -23.12 -19.62
N ALA A 132 -6.53 -22.34 -19.66
CA ALA A 132 -7.44 -22.25 -20.81
C ALA A 132 -7.24 -20.99 -21.66
N ASP A 133 -6.05 -20.39 -21.61
CA ASP A 133 -5.79 -19.04 -22.12
C ASP A 133 -4.42 -18.84 -22.79
N VAL A 134 -4.28 -17.71 -23.49
CA VAL A 134 -3.00 -17.22 -24.02
C VAL A 134 -2.74 -15.81 -23.53
N VAL A 135 -1.54 -15.56 -23.02
CA VAL A 135 -1.03 -14.21 -22.78
C VAL A 135 0.21 -13.98 -23.63
N THR A 136 0.17 -12.97 -24.49
CA THR A 136 1.35 -12.43 -25.15
C THR A 136 1.89 -11.25 -24.37
N ILE A 137 3.19 -11.23 -24.15
CA ILE A 137 3.90 -10.25 -23.33
C ILE A 137 4.82 -9.42 -24.22
N SER A 138 4.72 -8.11 -24.15
CA SER A 138 5.74 -7.19 -24.67
C SER A 138 6.17 -6.21 -23.59
N ALA A 139 7.38 -5.70 -23.70
CA ALA A 139 7.92 -4.77 -22.72
C ALA A 139 8.82 -3.73 -23.39
N THR A 140 8.96 -2.58 -22.74
CA THR A 140 9.87 -1.53 -23.19
C THR A 140 10.75 -1.03 -22.05
N ASP A 141 11.93 -0.55 -22.41
CA ASP A 141 12.84 0.13 -21.49
C ASP A 141 12.49 1.63 -21.33
N ALA A 142 13.37 2.37 -20.65
CA ALA A 142 13.21 3.80 -20.40
C ALA A 142 13.19 4.67 -21.68
N ALA A 143 13.87 4.24 -22.75
CA ALA A 143 13.89 4.91 -24.05
C ALA A 143 12.67 4.57 -24.91
N GLY A 144 11.89 3.55 -24.51
CA GLY A 144 10.77 3.02 -25.28
C GLY A 144 11.19 1.93 -26.26
N ASP A 145 12.45 1.48 -26.19
CA ASP A 145 12.95 0.40 -27.02
C ASP A 145 12.40 -0.95 -26.52
N PRO A 146 12.08 -1.90 -27.43
CA PRO A 146 11.51 -3.18 -27.05
C PRO A 146 12.53 -4.03 -26.29
N ILE A 147 12.08 -4.63 -25.19
CA ILE A 147 12.85 -5.62 -24.42
C ILE A 147 12.64 -7.00 -25.04
N SER A 148 13.71 -7.77 -25.20
CA SER A 148 13.64 -9.08 -25.82
C SER A 148 12.95 -10.12 -24.91
N PRO A 149 12.35 -11.18 -25.46
CA PRO A 149 11.75 -12.25 -24.65
C PRO A 149 12.75 -12.95 -23.71
N ALA A 150 14.05 -12.95 -24.05
CA ALA A 150 15.09 -13.47 -23.18
C ALA A 150 15.34 -12.54 -21.98
N ASP A 151 15.33 -11.23 -22.21
CA ASP A 151 15.56 -10.20 -21.17
C ASP A 151 14.35 -10.01 -20.24
N LEU A 152 13.17 -10.54 -20.61
CA LEU A 152 12.05 -10.70 -19.69
C LEU A 152 12.37 -11.68 -18.55
N GLY A 153 13.38 -12.55 -18.72
CA GLY A 153 13.87 -13.46 -17.67
C GLY A 153 12.83 -14.50 -17.27
N PHE A 154 12.31 -15.26 -18.23
CA PHE A 154 11.40 -16.37 -17.93
C PHE A 154 12.08 -17.42 -17.05
N GLU A 155 11.55 -17.65 -15.84
CA GLU A 155 12.14 -18.56 -14.85
C GLU A 155 11.44 -19.93 -14.80
N GLY A 156 10.21 -20.03 -15.29
CA GLY A 156 9.51 -21.31 -15.41
C GLY A 156 8.01 -21.23 -15.23
N THR A 157 7.38 -22.39 -15.27
CA THR A 157 5.95 -22.59 -15.03
C THR A 157 5.72 -23.55 -13.86
N PHE A 158 4.58 -23.41 -13.20
CA PHE A 158 4.22 -24.19 -12.03
C PHE A 158 2.70 -24.15 -11.81
N ASN A 159 2.20 -25.04 -10.97
CA ASN A 159 0.81 -24.99 -10.52
C ASN A 159 0.75 -24.68 -9.02
N TYR A 160 0.26 -23.50 -8.62
CA TYR A 160 0.27 -23.11 -7.20
C TYR A 160 -0.66 -23.97 -6.31
N CYS A 161 -1.61 -24.70 -6.89
CA CYS A 161 -2.46 -25.65 -6.16
C CYS A 161 -1.72 -26.94 -5.76
N ALA A 162 -0.55 -27.21 -6.35
CA ALA A 162 0.30 -28.36 -6.03
C ALA A 162 1.16 -28.14 -4.76
N TYR A 163 1.19 -26.93 -4.20
CA TYR A 163 2.08 -26.56 -3.10
C TYR A 163 1.32 -26.40 -1.77
N SER A 164 2.05 -26.52 -0.66
CA SER A 164 1.54 -26.31 0.70
C SER A 164 2.18 -25.07 1.35
N PRO A 165 1.42 -24.28 2.15
CA PRO A 165 -0.03 -24.31 2.32
C PRO A 165 -0.78 -24.11 1.01
N LYS A 166 -1.80 -24.93 0.79
CA LYS A 166 -2.61 -24.93 -0.42
C LYS A 166 -3.65 -23.80 -0.35
N PRO A 167 -3.80 -22.97 -1.40
CA PRO A 167 -4.86 -21.96 -1.44
C PRO A 167 -6.24 -22.59 -1.33
N SER A 168 -7.16 -21.93 -0.61
CA SER A 168 -8.51 -22.46 -0.39
C SER A 168 -9.39 -22.41 -1.64
N SER A 169 -9.02 -21.59 -2.64
CA SER A 169 -9.63 -21.60 -3.98
C SER A 169 -9.31 -22.87 -4.78
N CYS A 170 -8.20 -23.54 -4.47
CA CYS A 170 -7.80 -24.77 -5.13
C CYS A 170 -8.64 -25.95 -4.61
N THR A 171 -9.74 -26.25 -5.28
CA THR A 171 -10.63 -27.37 -4.92
C THR A 171 -10.13 -28.71 -5.47
N GLY A 172 -10.64 -29.82 -4.93
CA GLY A 172 -10.33 -31.17 -5.41
C GLY A 172 -9.01 -31.78 -4.89
N PRO A 173 -8.83 -33.10 -5.11
CA PRO A 173 -7.66 -33.84 -4.63
C PRO A 173 -6.42 -33.73 -5.55
N GLY A 174 -6.56 -33.15 -6.75
CA GLY A 174 -5.54 -33.17 -7.80
C GLY A 174 -5.70 -34.35 -8.77
N PRO A 175 -4.70 -34.62 -9.63
CA PRO A 175 -3.40 -33.93 -9.69
C PRO A 175 -3.54 -32.45 -10.12
N PHE A 176 -2.59 -31.62 -9.69
CA PHE A 176 -2.49 -30.19 -10.06
C PHE A 176 -1.25 -30.02 -10.94
N ASP A 177 -1.31 -30.60 -12.13
CA ASP A 177 -0.18 -30.75 -13.05
C ASP A 177 -0.29 -29.88 -14.32
N HIS A 178 -1.43 -29.22 -14.56
CA HIS A 178 -1.56 -28.25 -15.64
C HIS A 178 -0.72 -27.01 -15.40
N VAL A 179 0.05 -26.64 -16.42
CA VAL A 179 0.94 -25.48 -16.46
C VAL A 179 0.99 -24.91 -17.87
N PRO A 180 1.13 -23.58 -18.05
CA PRO A 180 1.30 -23.02 -19.38
C PRO A 180 2.66 -23.41 -19.98
N THR A 181 2.76 -23.27 -21.30
CA THR A 181 4.01 -23.39 -22.06
C THR A 181 4.47 -22.01 -22.52
N TRP A 182 5.74 -21.67 -22.30
CA TRP A 182 6.35 -20.43 -22.81
C TRP A 182 6.90 -20.62 -24.22
N SER A 183 6.53 -19.70 -25.12
CA SER A 183 7.04 -19.57 -26.48
C SER A 183 7.83 -18.27 -26.58
N ALA A 184 9.17 -18.36 -26.58
CA ALA A 184 10.04 -17.21 -26.71
C ALA A 184 9.91 -16.52 -28.09
N ASP A 185 9.62 -17.28 -29.15
CA ASP A 185 9.49 -16.76 -30.52
C ASP A 185 8.32 -15.77 -30.67
N THR A 186 7.25 -16.00 -29.92
CA THR A 186 6.04 -15.16 -29.94
C THR A 186 5.89 -14.32 -28.67
N SER A 187 6.78 -14.51 -27.69
CA SER A 187 6.69 -13.94 -26.34
C SER A 187 5.33 -14.27 -25.69
N SER A 188 4.90 -15.53 -25.77
CA SER A 188 3.57 -15.95 -25.33
C SER A 188 3.60 -17.11 -24.35
N LEU A 189 2.76 -17.03 -23.32
CA LEU A 189 2.35 -18.17 -22.49
C LEU A 189 1.06 -18.74 -23.05
N ILE A 190 1.05 -20.05 -23.28
CA ILE A 190 -0.07 -20.77 -23.89
C ILE A 190 -0.47 -21.88 -22.91
N GLY A 191 -1.70 -21.82 -22.41
CA GLY A 191 -2.30 -22.88 -21.63
C GLY A 191 -2.59 -24.13 -22.47
N ASP A 192 -2.84 -25.26 -21.81
CA ASP A 192 -3.13 -26.54 -22.46
C ASP A 192 -4.58 -26.68 -22.96
N GLY A 193 -5.47 -25.75 -22.59
CA GLY A 193 -6.85 -25.63 -23.05
C GLY A 193 -7.89 -26.16 -22.07
N ASP A 194 -7.47 -26.80 -20.98
CA ASP A 194 -8.33 -27.28 -19.91
C ASP A 194 -8.49 -26.20 -18.82
N ASP A 195 -9.73 -25.82 -18.52
CA ASP A 195 -10.05 -24.79 -17.53
C ASP A 195 -9.96 -25.39 -16.11
N THR A 196 -8.81 -25.21 -15.46
CA THR A 196 -8.50 -25.78 -14.16
C THR A 196 -8.16 -24.70 -13.13
N SER A 197 -7.18 -24.93 -12.27
CA SER A 197 -6.80 -23.95 -11.27
C SER A 197 -5.32 -24.07 -10.99
N GLY A 198 -4.67 -22.93 -10.76
CA GLY A 198 -3.31 -22.91 -10.27
C GLY A 198 -2.22 -22.77 -11.31
N ALA A 199 -2.52 -22.99 -12.58
CA ALA A 199 -1.53 -22.93 -13.66
C ALA A 199 -0.94 -21.52 -13.76
N ALA A 200 0.39 -21.42 -13.64
CA ALA A 200 1.09 -20.15 -13.53
C ALA A 200 2.49 -20.19 -14.15
N ALA A 201 3.02 -19.00 -14.42
CA ALA A 201 4.37 -18.75 -14.91
C ALA A 201 4.92 -17.48 -14.26
N TRP A 202 6.24 -17.38 -14.16
CA TRP A 202 6.87 -16.23 -13.54
C TRP A 202 8.17 -15.82 -14.25
N PHE A 203 8.51 -14.56 -14.03
CA PHE A 203 9.57 -13.86 -14.74
C PHE A 203 10.37 -13.00 -13.76
N GLN A 204 11.68 -12.99 -13.91
CA GLN A 204 12.62 -12.11 -13.22
C GLN A 204 13.41 -11.32 -14.28
N PRO A 205 12.92 -10.15 -14.72
CA PRO A 205 13.59 -9.38 -15.76
C PRO A 205 15.04 -9.07 -15.41
N THR A 206 15.92 -9.21 -16.40
CA THR A 206 17.37 -8.99 -16.26
C THR A 206 17.80 -7.58 -16.66
N VAL A 207 16.85 -6.76 -17.09
CA VAL A 207 17.02 -5.37 -17.51
C VAL A 207 15.93 -4.49 -16.87
N ALA A 208 16.18 -3.19 -16.82
CA ALA A 208 15.20 -2.24 -16.31
C ALA A 208 13.99 -2.14 -17.26
N VAL A 209 12.78 -2.29 -16.70
CA VAL A 209 11.52 -2.26 -17.45
C VAL A 209 10.80 -0.94 -17.16
N LYS A 210 10.30 -0.27 -18.19
CA LYS A 210 9.42 0.90 -18.06
C LYS A 210 7.95 0.54 -18.27
N THR A 211 7.66 -0.32 -19.24
CA THR A 211 6.31 -0.81 -19.50
C THR A 211 6.28 -2.32 -19.71
N LEU A 212 5.22 -2.97 -19.22
CA LEU A 212 4.82 -4.32 -19.58
C LEU A 212 3.44 -4.24 -20.22
N THR A 213 3.24 -4.89 -21.35
CA THR A 213 1.94 -4.99 -22.01
C THR A 213 1.57 -6.46 -22.18
N PHE A 214 0.37 -6.78 -21.70
CA PHE A 214 -0.23 -8.10 -21.79
C PHE A 214 -1.39 -8.05 -22.79
N THR A 215 -1.33 -8.88 -23.82
CA THR A 215 -2.49 -9.20 -24.66
C THR A 215 -3.02 -10.56 -24.25
N PHE A 216 -4.21 -10.57 -23.66
CA PHE A 216 -4.85 -11.76 -23.10
C PHE A 216 -5.98 -12.22 -24.00
N ALA A 217 -5.95 -13.49 -24.41
CA ALA A 217 -6.95 -14.11 -25.26
C ALA A 217 -7.40 -15.45 -24.69
N ARG A 218 -8.69 -15.72 -24.87
CA ARG A 218 -9.32 -16.98 -24.49
C ARG A 218 -8.96 -18.10 -25.44
N LEU A 219 -8.63 -19.29 -24.91
CA LEU A 219 -8.76 -20.53 -25.67
C LEU A 219 -10.12 -21.18 -25.38
N ASN A 220 -10.49 -21.29 -24.10
CA ASN A 220 -11.75 -21.91 -23.65
C ASN A 220 -12.27 -21.27 -22.33
N GLY A 221 -13.36 -21.76 -21.74
CA GLY A 221 -13.73 -21.42 -20.36
C GLY A 221 -14.26 -20.00 -20.12
N ILE A 222 -14.14 -19.49 -18.89
CA ILE A 222 -14.47 -18.10 -18.53
C ILE A 222 -13.15 -17.40 -18.16
N PRO A 223 -12.46 -16.79 -19.14
CA PRO A 223 -11.04 -16.48 -19.04
C PRO A 223 -10.78 -15.26 -18.14
N ILE A 224 -9.94 -15.47 -17.12
CA ILE A 224 -9.38 -14.42 -16.27
C ILE A 224 -7.93 -14.82 -16.02
N PHE A 225 -6.97 -13.94 -16.29
CA PHE A 225 -5.61 -14.15 -15.80
C PHE A 225 -5.32 -13.32 -14.55
N GLN A 226 -4.43 -13.84 -13.72
CA GLN A 226 -3.95 -13.26 -12.48
C GLN A 226 -2.60 -12.60 -12.71
N PHE A 227 -2.35 -11.43 -12.12
CA PHE A 227 -1.07 -10.72 -12.17
C PHE A 227 -0.61 -10.36 -10.75
N TRP A 228 0.54 -10.89 -10.36
CA TRP A 228 1.27 -10.47 -9.16
C TRP A 228 2.55 -9.73 -9.53
N LEU A 229 2.93 -8.80 -8.66
CA LEU A 229 4.19 -8.07 -8.71
C LEU A 229 4.87 -8.23 -7.36
N ALA A 230 6.12 -8.70 -7.35
CA ALA A 230 6.89 -8.93 -6.14
C ALA A 230 8.27 -8.28 -6.23
N THR A 231 8.84 -7.84 -5.11
CA THR A 231 10.22 -7.34 -5.01
C THR A 231 10.87 -7.85 -3.74
N LYS A 232 12.19 -7.99 -3.73
CA LYS A 232 12.90 -8.11 -2.46
C LYS A 232 12.87 -6.79 -1.70
N ALA A 233 12.70 -6.88 -0.39
CA ALA A 233 12.71 -5.74 0.50
C ALA A 233 13.06 -6.18 1.92
N VAL A 234 13.55 -5.24 2.72
CA VAL A 234 13.87 -5.47 4.13
C VAL A 234 13.30 -4.36 5.01
N PRO A 235 13.00 -4.65 6.29
CA PRO A 235 12.56 -3.62 7.21
C PRO A 235 13.72 -2.70 7.61
N VAL A 236 13.39 -1.42 7.82
CA VAL A 236 14.30 -0.42 8.43
C VAL A 236 13.75 -0.05 9.80
N MET A 237 14.52 -0.34 10.85
CA MET A 237 14.19 -0.05 12.24
C MET A 237 14.91 1.19 12.73
N ILE A 238 14.15 2.12 13.30
CA ILE A 238 14.63 3.47 13.64
C ILE A 238 14.23 3.79 15.09
N PRO A 239 15.10 3.52 16.06
CA PRO A 239 14.85 3.89 17.46
C PRO A 239 15.04 5.40 17.67
N ILE A 240 14.02 6.06 18.19
CA ILE A 240 14.02 7.49 18.51
C ILE A 240 14.03 7.68 20.02
N LYS A 241 15.00 8.42 20.56
CA LYS A 241 15.09 8.72 21.99
C LYS A 241 14.22 9.91 22.36
N GLY A 242 13.63 9.88 23.56
CA GLY A 242 12.91 11.02 24.14
C GLY A 242 11.44 11.13 23.74
N THR A 243 10.88 10.14 23.05
CA THR A 243 9.46 10.09 22.70
C THR A 243 8.57 9.94 23.92
N THR A 244 7.42 10.59 23.91
CA THR A 244 6.35 10.41 24.91
C THR A 244 5.03 10.10 24.20
N ASP A 245 3.98 9.75 24.95
CA ASP A 245 2.67 9.54 24.37
C ASP A 245 2.10 10.82 23.72
N GLU A 246 2.41 11.98 24.28
CA GLU A 246 2.03 13.30 23.77
C GLU A 246 2.96 13.80 22.66
N CYS A 247 4.16 13.23 22.54
CA CYS A 247 5.17 13.66 21.60
C CYS A 247 5.77 12.51 20.78
N ARG A 248 5.10 12.22 19.67
CA ARG A 248 5.46 11.15 18.74
C ARG A 248 5.90 11.71 17.40
N PRO A 249 7.22 11.74 17.12
CA PRO A 249 7.74 12.17 15.84
C PRO A 249 7.34 11.20 14.72
N SER A 250 7.46 11.68 13.49
CA SER A 250 7.34 10.87 12.29
C SER A 250 8.68 10.85 11.55
N VAL A 251 8.94 9.75 10.84
CA VAL A 251 10.06 9.67 9.90
C VAL A 251 9.52 9.48 8.50
N GLU A 252 9.98 10.32 7.59
CA GLU A 252 9.78 10.24 6.15
C GLU A 252 11.00 9.58 5.51
N LEU A 253 10.75 8.72 4.52
CA LEU A 253 11.79 8.14 3.69
C LEU A 253 11.93 8.97 2.41
N ASP A 254 13.08 9.61 2.26
CA ASP A 254 13.46 10.35 1.05
C ASP A 254 14.48 9.55 0.25
N ASP A 255 14.54 9.78 -1.05
CA ASP A 255 15.59 9.22 -1.92
C ASP A 255 16.96 9.89 -1.65
N ALA A 256 17.99 9.41 -2.35
CA ALA A 256 19.35 9.94 -2.21
C ALA A 256 19.45 11.46 -2.50
N ASP A 257 18.56 12.00 -3.35
CA ASP A 257 18.51 13.41 -3.72
C ASP A 257 17.65 14.25 -2.74
N GLY A 258 17.00 13.62 -1.77
CA GLY A 258 16.17 14.26 -0.75
C GLY A 258 14.71 14.49 -1.20
N ALA A 259 14.24 13.81 -2.24
CA ALA A 259 12.84 13.83 -2.64
C ALA A 259 12.04 12.69 -1.96
N PRO A 260 10.77 12.90 -1.60
CA PRO A 260 9.97 11.86 -0.95
C PRO A 260 9.83 10.59 -1.78
N VAL A 261 10.08 9.44 -1.15
CA VAL A 261 9.82 8.13 -1.76
C VAL A 261 8.31 7.90 -1.80
N MET A 262 7.79 7.66 -3.01
CA MET A 262 6.36 7.50 -3.26
C MET A 262 5.95 6.03 -3.33
N ILE A 263 4.85 5.69 -2.66
CA ILE A 263 4.07 4.47 -2.87
C ILE A 263 2.67 4.84 -3.42
N ALA A 264 1.87 3.85 -3.84
CA ALA A 264 0.53 4.08 -4.38
C ALA A 264 -0.40 4.92 -3.45
N GLY A 265 -0.13 4.96 -2.14
CA GLY A 265 -0.89 5.73 -1.14
C GLY A 265 -0.34 7.14 -0.84
N GLY A 266 0.80 7.54 -1.41
CA GLY A 266 1.48 8.80 -1.09
C GLY A 266 2.93 8.61 -0.65
N PRO A 267 3.57 9.64 -0.05
CA PRO A 267 4.92 9.53 0.47
C PRO A 267 4.99 8.55 1.65
N VAL A 268 6.15 7.91 1.82
CA VAL A 268 6.39 6.97 2.92
C VAL A 268 6.70 7.74 4.20
N VAL A 269 5.69 7.90 5.04
CA VAL A 269 5.80 8.57 6.34
C VAL A 269 5.24 7.67 7.43
N VAL A 270 6.04 7.39 8.47
CA VAL A 270 5.63 6.52 9.59
C VAL A 270 5.84 7.24 10.91
N GLN A 271 4.80 7.24 11.75
CA GLN A 271 4.85 7.80 13.09
C GLN A 271 5.48 6.82 14.08
N ALA A 272 6.25 7.33 15.05
CA ALA A 272 6.84 6.54 16.10
C ALA A 272 5.79 5.81 16.96
N GLY A 273 6.08 4.55 17.25
CA GLY A 273 5.36 3.75 18.22
C GLY A 273 5.48 4.29 19.65
N PRO A 274 4.71 3.73 20.61
CA PRO A 274 4.78 4.13 22.02
C PRO A 274 6.16 3.90 22.66
N ASP A 275 6.91 2.96 22.12
CA ASP A 275 8.27 2.61 22.52
C ASP A 275 9.34 3.51 21.89
N GLY A 276 8.93 4.48 21.06
CA GLY A 276 9.82 5.36 20.33
C GLY A 276 10.43 4.75 19.07
N THR A 277 9.98 3.56 18.64
CA THR A 277 10.50 2.93 17.44
C THR A 277 9.64 3.29 16.22
N VAL A 278 10.29 3.69 15.13
CA VAL A 278 9.68 3.68 13.79
C VAL A 278 10.16 2.45 13.04
N VAL A 279 9.23 1.77 12.36
CA VAL A 279 9.53 0.64 11.47
C VAL A 279 8.99 0.97 10.09
N LEU A 280 9.89 1.10 9.12
CA LEU A 280 9.53 1.03 7.71
C LEU A 280 9.52 -0.46 7.35
N PRO A 281 8.36 -1.06 7.05
CA PRO A 281 8.23 -2.52 7.01
C PRO A 281 9.01 -3.15 5.85
N ALA A 282 9.12 -2.44 4.73
CA ALA A 282 9.74 -2.96 3.52
C ALA A 282 10.32 -1.83 2.66
N VAL A 283 11.64 -1.83 2.51
CA VAL A 283 12.40 -0.92 1.65
C VAL A 283 13.29 -1.76 0.74
N VAL A 284 13.31 -1.43 -0.54
CA VAL A 284 14.17 -2.11 -1.54
C VAL A 284 15.61 -1.61 -1.48
N ASP A 285 16.51 -2.24 -2.24
CA ASP A 285 17.89 -1.80 -2.41
C ASP A 285 17.98 -0.35 -2.87
N GLY A 286 18.83 0.43 -2.20
CA GLY A 286 19.07 1.82 -2.57
C GLY A 286 19.74 2.65 -1.47
N ASP A 287 20.11 3.87 -1.85
CA ASP A 287 20.55 4.92 -0.93
C ASP A 287 19.38 5.87 -0.65
N TYR A 288 19.17 6.18 0.62
CA TYR A 288 18.02 6.95 1.09
C TYR A 288 18.43 7.94 2.18
N GLN A 289 17.53 8.87 2.48
CA GLN A 289 17.62 9.72 3.64
C GLN A 289 16.40 9.50 4.55
N LEU A 290 16.63 9.41 5.85
CA LEU A 290 15.58 9.37 6.87
C LEU A 290 15.38 10.78 7.40
N HIS A 291 14.22 11.36 7.18
CA HIS A 291 13.89 12.71 7.61
C HIS A 291 12.88 12.69 8.76
N MET A 292 13.34 13.06 9.96
CA MET A 292 12.51 13.11 11.16
C MET A 292 11.79 14.46 11.29
N THR A 293 10.47 14.42 11.46
CA THR A 293 9.65 15.57 11.83
C THR A 293 9.09 15.39 13.24
N VAL A 294 9.28 16.39 14.10
CA VAL A 294 8.77 16.40 15.47
C VAL A 294 7.57 17.34 15.55
N PRO A 295 6.42 16.90 16.11
CA PRO A 295 5.30 17.81 16.35
C PRO A 295 5.70 18.92 17.34
N GLY A 296 4.95 20.02 17.37
CA GLY A 296 5.26 21.20 18.20
C GLY A 296 5.32 20.98 19.73
N CYS A 297 5.21 19.74 20.19
CA CYS A 297 5.46 19.28 21.55
C CYS A 297 6.95 19.19 21.92
N GLY A 298 7.86 19.20 20.93
CA GLY A 298 9.29 19.08 21.16
C GLY A 298 10.12 19.59 20.00
N LYS A 299 11.44 19.38 20.08
CA LYS A 299 12.39 19.71 19.00
C LYS A 299 13.40 18.57 18.82
N PRO A 300 13.90 18.32 17.59
CA PRO A 300 15.05 17.45 17.38
C PRO A 300 16.27 17.94 18.15
N ILE A 301 17.05 17.01 18.70
CA ILE A 301 18.42 17.24 19.15
C ILE A 301 19.30 16.79 17.98
N ASP A 302 20.00 17.71 17.31
CA ASP A 302 20.82 17.53 16.09
C ASP A 302 20.08 17.50 14.73
N ASN A 303 20.82 17.19 13.66
CA ASN A 303 20.34 17.17 12.26
C ASN A 303 19.23 16.12 12.10
N PRO A 304 18.00 16.50 11.70
CA PRO A 304 16.87 15.59 11.57
C PRO A 304 16.93 14.70 10.32
N VAL A 305 18.06 14.68 9.61
CA VAL A 305 18.24 13.93 8.36
C VAL A 305 19.42 12.98 8.53
N TYR A 306 19.20 11.70 8.25
CA TYR A 306 20.22 10.67 8.38
C TYR A 306 20.28 9.79 7.12
N PRO A 307 21.43 9.72 6.43
CA PRO A 307 21.56 8.86 5.26
C PRO A 307 21.62 7.39 5.68
N ILE A 308 20.99 6.53 4.88
CA ILE A 308 21.06 5.08 5.01
C ILE A 308 21.30 4.44 3.64
N THR A 309 21.92 3.26 3.66
CA THR A 309 21.97 2.37 2.51
C THR A 309 21.22 1.10 2.87
N VAL A 310 20.29 0.70 2.02
CA VAL A 310 19.56 -0.57 2.12
C VAL A 310 20.19 -1.56 1.15
N ASP A 311 20.51 -2.74 1.68
CA ASP A 311 21.02 -3.90 0.92
C ASP A 311 20.24 -5.12 1.40
N VAL A 312 19.28 -5.57 0.59
CA VAL A 312 18.32 -6.64 0.89
C VAL A 312 19.01 -7.98 1.14
N GLU A 313 20.21 -8.19 0.58
CA GLU A 313 21.02 -9.38 0.82
C GLU A 313 21.69 -9.37 2.21
N LYS A 314 21.85 -8.18 2.82
CA LYS A 314 22.34 -8.04 4.20
C LYS A 314 21.23 -8.13 5.26
N GLY A 315 19.97 -8.13 4.85
CA GLY A 315 18.81 -8.21 5.74
C GLY A 315 18.41 -6.86 6.37
N PRO A 316 17.65 -6.89 7.47
CA PRO A 316 17.13 -5.69 8.12
C PRO A 316 18.17 -4.61 8.43
N VAL A 317 17.81 -3.36 8.18
CA VAL A 317 18.64 -2.20 8.55
C VAL A 317 18.23 -1.69 9.93
N THR A 318 19.19 -1.54 10.84
CA THR A 318 18.96 -0.93 12.17
C THR A 318 19.73 0.36 12.29
N VAL A 319 19.02 1.48 12.45
CA VAL A 319 19.65 2.77 12.72
C VAL A 319 20.23 2.77 14.14
N PRO A 320 21.48 3.26 14.35
CA PRO A 320 22.09 3.29 15.68
C PRO A 320 21.22 4.05 16.72
N PRO A 321 21.03 3.51 17.94
CA PRO A 321 20.28 4.20 18.99
C PRO A 321 20.88 5.56 19.35
N GLY A 322 20.06 6.61 19.26
CA GLY A 322 20.47 7.99 19.54
C GLY A 322 20.93 8.76 18.31
N THR A 323 20.88 8.18 17.11
CA THR A 323 20.90 8.94 15.85
C THR A 323 19.77 9.96 15.81
N PHE A 324 18.57 9.54 16.24
CA PHE A 324 17.43 10.42 16.42
C PHE A 324 17.12 10.58 17.90
N ALA A 325 17.03 11.83 18.34
CA ALA A 325 16.63 12.19 19.69
C ALA A 325 15.76 13.44 19.66
N ILE A 326 14.78 13.49 20.55
CA ILE A 326 13.94 14.66 20.75
C ILE A 326 14.10 15.19 22.16
N GLU A 327 14.09 16.51 22.29
CA GLU A 327 13.94 17.21 23.57
C GLU A 327 12.47 17.64 23.69
N VAL A 328 11.76 17.03 24.62
CA VAL A 328 10.41 17.46 25.02
C VAL A 328 10.58 18.39 26.21
N PRO A 329 10.17 19.67 26.11
CA PRO A 329 10.23 20.59 27.24
C PRO A 329 9.41 20.01 28.39
N GLU A 330 10.03 19.88 29.56
CA GLU A 330 9.30 19.61 30.78
C GLU A 330 8.34 20.79 31.00
N LEU A 331 7.04 20.53 30.90
CA LEU A 331 6.04 21.51 31.35
C LEU A 331 6.38 21.78 32.81
N ALA A 332 6.74 23.02 33.14
CA ALA A 332 6.99 23.39 34.53
C ALA A 332 5.83 22.86 35.37
N ASP A 333 6.15 22.17 36.47
CA ASP A 333 5.21 21.72 37.50
C ASP A 333 4.43 22.95 37.99
N THR A 334 3.40 23.33 37.25
CA THR A 334 2.41 24.27 37.72
C THR A 334 1.58 23.44 38.67
N GLY A 335 2.06 23.34 39.91
CA GLY A 335 1.36 22.78 41.06
C GLY A 335 0.10 23.58 41.42
N GLN A 336 -0.76 23.82 40.44
CA GLN A 336 -2.04 24.48 40.56
C GLN A 336 -3.07 23.79 39.66
N HIS A 337 -3.76 22.80 40.25
CA HIS A 337 -5.20 22.74 40.04
C HIS A 337 -5.83 23.94 40.75
N THR A 338 -5.70 25.14 40.18
CA THR A 338 -6.68 26.20 40.43
C THR A 338 -7.76 26.09 39.37
N LEU A 339 -8.82 25.39 39.73
CA LEU A 339 -10.16 25.87 39.39
C LEU A 339 -10.23 27.37 39.73
N SER A 340 -10.75 28.17 38.79
CA SER A 340 -11.10 29.60 38.86
C SER A 340 -10.00 30.66 38.67
N VAL A 341 -9.99 31.31 37.48
CA VAL A 341 -10.34 32.74 37.28
C VAL A 341 -10.97 32.91 35.88
N LEU A 342 -12.28 32.68 35.79
CA LEU A 342 -13.14 33.39 34.85
C LEU A 342 -13.69 34.57 35.66
N GLY A 343 -13.00 35.71 35.58
CA GLY A 343 -13.25 36.80 36.52
C GLY A 343 -12.44 38.08 36.27
N ALA A 344 -12.44 38.58 35.04
CA ALA A 344 -12.16 40.00 34.77
C ALA A 344 -12.72 40.44 33.41
N ALA A 345 -14.01 40.17 33.15
CA ALA A 345 -14.76 40.88 32.12
C ALA A 345 -16.22 41.02 32.56
N GLY A 346 -16.50 42.06 33.36
CA GLY A 346 -17.73 42.83 33.30
C GLY A 346 -19.05 42.11 33.59
N ALA A 347 -19.32 41.80 34.86
CA ALA A 347 -20.68 41.79 35.37
C ALA A 347 -21.12 43.23 35.70
N ALA A 348 -21.83 43.88 34.77
CA ALA A 348 -22.61 45.08 35.04
C ALA A 348 -23.82 45.11 34.09
N LEU A 349 -24.86 44.34 34.38
CA LEU A 349 -26.15 44.47 33.70
C LEU A 349 -27.29 43.82 34.48
N VAL A 350 -27.72 44.46 35.57
CA VAL A 350 -29.12 44.43 36.02
C VAL A 350 -29.45 45.75 36.72
N ALA A 351 -30.18 46.64 36.05
CA ALA A 351 -31.26 47.48 36.58
C ALA A 351 -31.57 48.63 35.59
N GLY A 352 -32.80 48.68 35.06
CA GLY A 352 -33.28 49.88 34.36
C GLY A 352 -34.29 49.63 33.24
N LEU A 353 -35.51 49.25 33.61
CA LEU A 353 -36.71 49.41 32.79
C LEU A 353 -36.88 50.89 32.38
N ALA A 354 -37.10 51.17 31.09
CA ALA A 354 -38.03 52.22 30.63
C ALA A 354 -38.29 52.13 29.12
N LEU A 355 -39.58 52.02 28.78
CA LEU A 355 -40.17 52.28 27.48
C LEU A 355 -39.66 53.59 26.85
N VAL A 356 -39.51 53.63 25.52
CA VAL A 356 -40.25 54.58 24.64
C VAL A 356 -40.39 53.98 23.23
N VAL A 357 -41.65 53.84 22.82
CA VAL A 357 -42.16 53.65 21.46
C VAL A 357 -41.96 54.94 20.66
N GLY A 358 -41.50 54.88 19.39
CA GLY A 358 -41.61 56.09 18.56
C GLY A 358 -40.87 56.13 17.22
N ALA A 359 -41.47 55.52 16.20
CA ALA A 359 -41.71 56.07 14.87
C ALA A 359 -40.60 56.80 14.05
N ARG A 360 -40.43 56.28 12.81
CA ARG A 360 -40.43 56.99 11.52
C ARG A 360 -39.54 58.25 11.38
N ARG A 361 -38.66 58.25 10.37
CA ARG A 361 -38.94 58.81 9.02
C ARG A 361 -37.75 58.65 8.07
N ARG A 362 -38.01 58.00 6.93
CA ARG A 362 -37.31 58.24 5.66
C ARG A 362 -37.61 59.66 5.17
N ARG A 363 -36.58 60.41 4.74
CA ARG A 363 -36.58 61.45 3.69
C ARG A 363 -35.13 61.54 3.19
N LEU A 364 -34.80 61.06 2.00
CA LEU A 364 -34.87 61.73 0.67
C LEU A 364 -34.05 63.03 0.59
N LEU A 365 -32.87 62.90 -0.07
CA LEU A 365 -32.30 63.74 -1.17
C LEU A 365 -32.12 65.27 -0.95
N PRO A 366 -31.32 66.02 -1.76
CA PRO A 366 -30.93 65.73 -3.16
C PRO A 366 -29.49 66.10 -3.63
N ARG A 367 -29.18 65.54 -4.81
CA ARG A 367 -28.48 66.07 -6.01
C ARG A 367 -27.36 67.11 -5.84
N LEU A 368 -26.21 66.81 -6.45
CA LEU A 368 -25.86 67.33 -7.78
C LEU A 368 -25.36 66.20 -8.67
#